data_AF-A0AAE8N4A6-F1
#
_entry.id   AF-A0AAE8N4A6-F1
#
_cell.length_a   1.000
_cell.length_b   1.000
_cell.length_c   1.000
_cell.angle_alpha   90.00
_cell.angle_beta   90.00
_cell.angle_gamma   90.00
#
_symmetry.space_group_name_H-M   'P 1'
#
loop_
_entity.id
_entity.type
_entity.pdbx_description
1 polymer ?
#
loop_
_entity_poly.entity_id
_entity_poly.type
_entity_poly.pdbx_seq_one_letter_code
_entity_poly.pdbx_strand_id
1 'polypeptide(L)'
;MASTETQQGGAQLGNQPLISVAPSIFVPITTDLAAPLDDKPKNNVQRIEQTMRNIDAHTAKVKANIIQIMTQEKQALMREAKEEERAHPESAQVPAGISEEEYDAIVMRLETAPVPGNDPNLQEIPYPDFFGRGPPATLREHFSWRVQDLVEQAVHQVEAYGKHMESIQDEYQRALQAEIRGRTEKESEG
;
A
#
# COMPACT_ATOMS: atom_id res chain seq x y z
N MET A 1 -7.50 19.79 -44.99
CA MET A 1 -6.81 19.79 -43.69
C MET A 1 -7.86 20.02 -42.60
N ALA A 2 -8.26 18.97 -41.90
CA ALA A 2 -8.99 19.06 -40.64
C ALA A 2 -8.66 17.77 -39.89
N SER A 3 -7.84 17.91 -38.87
CA SER A 3 -7.26 16.82 -38.09
C SER A 3 -8.34 16.13 -37.25
N THR A 4 -8.43 14.82 -37.40
CA THR A 4 -9.13 13.92 -36.48
C THR A 4 -8.35 13.84 -35.17
N GLU A 5 -8.92 14.42 -34.11
CA GLU A 5 -8.49 14.17 -32.73
C GLU A 5 -8.83 12.71 -32.36
N THR A 6 -7.78 11.92 -32.23
CA THR A 6 -7.81 10.59 -31.65
C THR A 6 -8.19 10.71 -30.17
N GLN A 7 -9.44 10.40 -29.83
CA GLN A 7 -9.86 10.10 -28.46
C GLN A 7 -9.05 8.90 -27.96
N GLN A 8 -8.04 9.17 -27.13
CA GLN A 8 -7.40 8.14 -26.32
C GLN A 8 -8.44 7.66 -25.29
N GLY A 9 -8.88 6.41 -25.47
CA GLY A 9 -9.74 5.71 -24.53
C GLY A 9 -9.04 5.52 -23.18
N GLY A 10 -9.25 6.47 -22.27
CA GLY A 10 -9.10 6.20 -20.85
C GLY A 10 -10.25 5.28 -20.44
N ALA A 11 -9.98 3.98 -20.34
CA ALA A 11 -10.91 3.04 -19.74
C ALA A 11 -11.20 3.53 -18.32
N GLN A 12 -12.42 4.04 -18.08
CA GLN A 12 -12.98 4.16 -16.75
C GLN A 12 -13.04 2.74 -16.17
N LEU A 13 -12.01 2.37 -15.41
CA LEU A 13 -12.09 1.28 -14.45
C LEU A 13 -13.07 1.76 -13.37
N GLY A 14 -14.36 1.54 -13.61
CA GLY A 14 -15.42 1.88 -12.68
C GLY A 14 -15.25 1.08 -11.39
N ASN A 15 -15.25 1.78 -10.25
CA ASN A 15 -15.49 1.37 -8.86
C ASN A 15 -15.29 -0.10 -8.46
N GLN A 16 -14.36 -0.83 -9.07
CA GLN A 16 -13.97 -2.16 -8.61
C GLN A 16 -12.84 -1.98 -7.60
N PRO A 17 -12.94 -2.58 -6.41
CA PRO A 17 -11.90 -2.49 -5.41
C PRO A 17 -10.59 -3.07 -5.96
N LEU A 18 -9.46 -2.51 -5.55
CA LEU A 18 -8.16 -3.00 -6.00
C LEU A 18 -7.97 -4.49 -5.62
N ILE A 19 -8.02 -5.37 -6.63
CA ILE A 19 -7.88 -6.82 -6.43
C ILE A 19 -6.39 -7.21 -6.34
N SER A 20 -5.51 -6.52 -7.08
CA SER A 20 -4.10 -6.90 -7.17
C SER A 20 -3.20 -5.76 -7.61
N VAL A 21 -2.00 -5.72 -7.01
CA VAL A 21 -0.89 -4.87 -7.46
C VAL A 21 0.01 -5.56 -8.49
N ALA A 22 -0.27 -6.80 -8.90
CA ALA A 22 0.52 -7.53 -9.89
C ALA A 22 0.81 -6.74 -11.18
N PRO A 23 -0.10 -5.88 -11.71
CA PRO A 23 0.21 -5.06 -12.88
C PRO A 23 1.41 -4.13 -12.73
N SER A 24 1.84 -3.81 -11.50
CA SER A 24 2.99 -2.95 -11.22
C SER A 24 4.32 -3.48 -11.77
N ILE A 25 4.45 -4.80 -11.99
CA ILE A 25 5.67 -5.43 -12.54
C ILE A 25 5.94 -5.02 -13.99
N PHE A 26 4.89 -4.62 -14.71
CA PHE A 26 4.97 -4.24 -16.11
C PHE A 26 5.45 -2.81 -16.23
N VAL A 27 6.77 -2.68 -16.25
CA VAL A 27 7.47 -1.41 -16.42
C VAL A 27 7.71 -1.16 -17.91
N PRO A 28 7.30 -0.01 -18.46
CA PRO A 28 7.58 0.33 -19.86
C PRO A 28 9.08 0.32 -20.16
N ILE A 29 9.44 -0.28 -21.29
CA ILE A 29 10.80 -0.27 -21.79
C ILE A 29 11.12 1.16 -22.23
N THR A 30 12.14 1.76 -21.63
CA THR A 30 12.62 3.11 -21.98
C THR A 30 13.83 3.07 -22.92
N THR A 31 14.35 1.88 -23.18
CA THR A 31 15.51 1.68 -24.06
C THR A 31 15.03 1.56 -25.49
N ASP A 32 15.67 2.30 -26.40
CA ASP A 32 15.48 2.12 -27.83
C ASP A 32 16.03 0.76 -28.26
N LEU A 33 15.14 -0.13 -28.67
CA LEU A 33 15.49 -1.48 -29.13
C LEU A 33 16.10 -1.48 -30.54
N ALA A 34 15.97 -0.38 -31.29
CA ALA A 34 16.53 -0.22 -32.62
C ALA A 34 17.94 0.38 -32.62
N ALA A 35 18.44 0.84 -31.47
CA ALA A 35 19.78 1.39 -31.34
C ALA A 35 20.86 0.30 -31.60
N PRO A 36 22.01 0.66 -32.20
CA PRO A 36 23.14 -0.25 -32.36
C PRO A 36 23.56 -0.86 -31.01
N LEU A 37 23.77 -2.18 -30.98
CA LEU A 37 24.15 -2.91 -29.77
C LEU A 37 25.64 -2.77 -29.42
N ASP A 38 26.21 -1.58 -29.61
CA ASP A 38 27.66 -1.35 -29.46
C ASP A 38 28.12 -1.48 -27.98
N ASP A 39 27.19 -1.32 -27.03
CA ASP A 39 27.39 -1.48 -25.58
C ASP A 39 27.16 -2.91 -25.06
N LYS A 40 27.43 -3.94 -25.86
CA LYS A 40 27.36 -5.32 -25.36
C LYS A 40 28.45 -5.59 -24.31
N PRO A 41 28.12 -6.25 -23.18
CA PRO A 41 29.13 -6.64 -22.20
C PRO A 41 30.17 -7.57 -22.84
N LYS A 42 31.44 -7.19 -22.75
CA LYS A 42 32.56 -7.89 -23.41
C LYS A 42 33.01 -9.12 -22.62
N ASN A 43 32.63 -9.22 -21.35
CA ASN A 43 33.00 -10.32 -20.46
C ASN A 43 31.87 -10.63 -19.46
N ASN A 44 31.99 -11.77 -18.76
CA ASN A 44 30.97 -12.24 -17.83
C ASN A 44 30.78 -11.26 -16.65
N VAL A 45 31.86 -10.68 -16.14
CA VAL A 45 31.84 -9.65 -15.08
C VAL A 45 30.95 -8.46 -15.47
N GLN A 46 31.20 -7.86 -16.63
CA GLN A 46 30.39 -6.74 -17.16
C GLN A 46 28.94 -7.13 -17.39
N ARG A 47 28.68 -8.39 -17.77
CA ARG A 47 27.31 -8.90 -17.93
C ARG A 47 26.58 -8.98 -16.60
N ILE A 48 27.25 -9.48 -15.55
CA ILE A 48 26.69 -9.56 -14.19
C ILE A 48 26.44 -8.15 -13.65
N GLU A 49 27.41 -7.24 -13.75
CA GLU A 49 27.27 -5.84 -13.33
C GLU A 49 26.11 -5.13 -14.05
N GLN A 50 25.99 -5.33 -15.38
CA GLN A 50 24.88 -4.77 -16.14
C GLN A 50 23.54 -5.35 -15.70
N THR A 51 23.48 -6.64 -15.40
CA THR A 51 22.26 -7.31 -14.92
C THR A 51 21.85 -6.75 -13.56
N MET A 52 22.78 -6.56 -12.63
CA MET A 52 22.51 -5.94 -11.33
C MET A 52 21.97 -4.52 -11.49
N ARG A 53 22.58 -3.68 -12.33
CA ARG A 53 22.07 -2.33 -12.64
C ARG A 53 20.65 -2.35 -13.21
N ASN A 54 20.35 -3.31 -14.09
CA ASN A 54 19.02 -3.46 -14.65
C ASN A 54 18.00 -3.88 -13.58
N ILE A 55 18.38 -4.77 -12.66
CA ILE A 55 17.55 -5.17 -11.52
C ILE A 55 17.25 -3.96 -10.63
N ASP A 56 18.25 -3.14 -10.29
CA ASP A 56 18.06 -1.91 -9.50
C ASP A 56 17.06 -0.96 -10.16
N ALA A 57 17.29 -0.68 -11.45
CA ALA A 57 16.44 0.24 -12.21
C ALA A 57 15.00 -0.28 -12.34
N HIS A 58 14.82 -1.59 -12.59
CA HIS A 58 13.49 -2.20 -12.64
C HIS A 58 12.82 -2.19 -11.27
N THR A 59 13.55 -2.53 -10.21
CA THR A 59 13.04 -2.55 -8.83
C THR A 59 12.51 -1.19 -8.40
N ALA A 60 13.26 -0.12 -8.67
CA ALA A 60 12.82 1.25 -8.38
C ALA A 60 11.52 1.60 -9.11
N LYS A 61 11.41 1.23 -10.39
CA LYS A 61 10.21 1.50 -11.21
C LYS A 61 9.00 0.69 -10.76
N VAL A 62 9.16 -0.58 -10.38
CA VAL A 62 8.05 -1.38 -9.83
C VAL A 62 7.56 -0.82 -8.51
N LYS A 63 8.46 -0.44 -7.59
CA LYS A 63 8.09 0.20 -6.32
C LYS A 63 7.29 1.49 -6.56
N ALA A 64 7.73 2.32 -7.51
CA ALA A 64 7.01 3.53 -7.90
C ALA A 64 5.60 3.21 -8.46
N ASN A 65 5.49 2.19 -9.32
CA ASN A 65 4.20 1.74 -9.86
C ASN A 65 3.24 1.23 -8.78
N ILE A 66 3.73 0.47 -7.79
CA ILE A 66 2.91 0.04 -6.64
C ILE A 66 2.34 1.26 -5.92
N ILE A 67 3.18 2.25 -5.59
CA ILE A 67 2.75 3.48 -4.91
C ILE A 67 1.73 4.25 -5.75
N GLN A 68 1.91 4.30 -7.07
CA GLN A 68 0.98 4.96 -7.98
C GLN A 68 -0.40 4.30 -7.96
N ILE A 69 -0.46 2.96 -8.08
CA ILE A 69 -1.72 2.20 -8.04
C ILE A 69 -2.43 2.44 -6.70
N MET A 70 -1.71 2.34 -5.58
CA MET A 70 -2.28 2.56 -4.25
C MET A 70 -2.75 4.00 -4.04
N THR A 71 -2.07 4.98 -4.64
CA THR A 71 -2.49 6.39 -4.59
C THR A 71 -3.78 6.62 -5.36
N GLN A 72 -3.93 5.98 -6.53
CA GLN A 72 -5.16 6.05 -7.32
C GLN A 72 -6.32 5.39 -6.58
N GLU A 73 -6.08 4.25 -5.92
CA GLU A 73 -7.09 3.58 -5.11
C GLU A 73 -7.51 4.43 -3.91
N LYS A 74 -6.55 5.07 -3.22
CA LYS A 74 -6.87 6.04 -2.17
C LYS A 74 -7.77 7.17 -2.69
N GLN A 75 -7.50 7.70 -3.89
CA GLN A 75 -8.35 8.73 -4.50
C GLN A 75 -9.74 8.19 -4.86
N ALA A 76 -9.85 6.93 -5.28
CA ALA A 76 -11.14 6.27 -5.50
C ALA A 76 -11.93 6.16 -4.20
N LEU A 77 -11.32 5.65 -3.13
CA LEU A 77 -11.92 5.57 -1.79
C LEU A 77 -12.38 6.94 -1.28
N MET A 78 -11.58 7.99 -1.46
CA MET A 78 -11.94 9.34 -1.02
C MET A 78 -13.10 9.94 -1.83
N ARG A 79 -13.30 9.52 -3.09
CA ARG A 79 -14.46 9.91 -3.89
C ARG A 79 -15.70 9.15 -3.44
N GLU A 80 -15.57 7.83 -3.27
CA GLU A 80 -16.62 6.96 -2.73
C GLU A 80 -17.13 7.48 -1.37
N ALA A 81 -16.21 7.84 -0.47
CA ALA A 81 -16.55 8.42 0.83
C ALA A 81 -17.38 9.70 0.71
N LYS A 82 -17.01 10.61 -0.20
CA LYS A 82 -17.76 11.86 -0.42
C LYS A 82 -19.13 11.64 -1.05
N GLU A 83 -19.24 10.63 -1.91
CA GLU A 83 -20.51 10.25 -2.53
C GLU A 83 -21.46 9.66 -1.48
N GLU A 84 -20.97 8.79 -0.60
CA GLU A 84 -21.76 8.23 0.49
C GLU A 84 -22.14 9.28 1.54
N GLU A 85 -21.23 10.17 1.95
CA GLU A 85 -21.55 11.27 2.87
C GLU A 85 -22.63 12.20 2.31
N ARG A 86 -22.64 12.42 0.99
CA ARG A 86 -23.68 13.21 0.31
C ARG A 86 -25.01 12.45 0.25
N ALA A 87 -24.98 11.13 0.06
CA ALA A 87 -26.17 10.29 0.01
C ALA A 87 -26.81 10.11 1.40
N HIS A 88 -26.00 10.13 2.47
CA HIS A 88 -26.40 9.88 3.85
C HIS A 88 -25.95 11.01 4.80
N PRO A 89 -26.50 12.23 4.67
CA PRO A 89 -26.09 13.38 5.46
C PRO A 89 -26.27 13.19 6.97
N GLU A 90 -27.21 12.33 7.40
CA GLU A 90 -27.43 11.94 8.80
C GLU A 90 -26.26 11.15 9.40
N SER A 91 -25.56 10.37 8.59
CA SER A 91 -24.43 9.53 9.02
C SER A 91 -23.07 10.25 8.95
N ALA A 92 -23.03 11.39 8.27
CA ALA A 92 -21.88 12.30 8.21
C ALA A 92 -21.82 13.24 9.42
N GLN A 93 -22.86 13.26 10.27
CA GLN A 93 -22.86 14.06 11.50
C GLN A 93 -21.91 13.43 12.51
N VAL A 94 -20.94 14.22 12.99
CA VAL A 94 -20.19 13.89 14.21
C VAL A 94 -21.25 13.66 15.29
N PRO A 95 -21.23 12.54 16.03
CA PRO A 95 -22.14 12.34 17.15
C PRO A 95 -22.11 13.60 18.00
N ALA A 96 -23.28 14.23 18.20
CA ALA A 96 -23.37 15.36 19.09
C ALA A 96 -22.75 14.92 20.42
N GLY A 97 -21.78 15.70 20.91
CA GLY A 97 -21.22 15.45 22.24
C GLY A 97 -22.35 15.38 23.25
N ILE A 98 -22.09 14.70 24.37
CA ILE A 98 -23.06 14.59 25.47
C ILE A 98 -23.52 16.00 25.85
N SER A 99 -24.83 16.24 25.85
CA SER A 99 -25.39 17.52 26.26
C SER A 99 -25.09 17.79 27.75
N GLU A 100 -25.12 19.06 28.17
CA GLU A 100 -24.88 19.42 29.58
C GLU A 100 -25.90 18.75 30.52
N GLU A 101 -27.15 18.62 30.06
CA GLU A 101 -28.22 17.91 30.79
C GLU A 101 -27.95 16.40 30.90
N GLU A 102 -27.45 15.77 29.85
CA GLU A 102 -27.07 14.36 29.87
C GLU A 102 -25.82 14.13 30.73
N TYR A 103 -24.86 15.05 30.71
CA TYR A 103 -23.69 15.01 31.57
C TYR A 103 -24.09 15.06 33.04
N ASP A 104 -24.95 16.01 33.43
CA ASP A 104 -25.46 16.13 34.79
C ASP A 104 -26.26 14.88 35.21
N ALA A 105 -27.05 14.31 34.28
CA ALA A 105 -27.78 13.07 34.54
C ALA A 105 -26.85 11.86 34.74
N ILE A 106 -25.72 11.79 34.01
CA ILE A 106 -24.70 10.75 34.17
C ILE A 106 -23.99 10.92 35.53
N VAL A 107 -23.57 12.14 35.88
CA VAL A 107 -22.93 12.42 37.17
C VAL A 107 -23.85 12.06 38.33
N MET A 108 -25.12 12.47 38.28
CA MET A 108 -26.10 12.13 39.31
C MET A 108 -26.31 10.61 39.46
N ARG A 109 -26.25 9.85 38.36
CA ARG A 109 -26.31 8.38 38.38
C ARG A 109 -25.03 7.71 38.92
N LEU A 110 -23.88 8.37 38.79
CA LEU A 110 -22.62 7.90 39.38
C LEU A 110 -22.55 8.19 40.89
N GLU A 111 -23.19 9.27 41.34
CA GLU A 111 -23.22 9.66 42.75
C GLU A 111 -24.27 8.90 43.58
N THR A 112 -25.16 8.15 42.94
CA THR A 112 -26.21 7.39 43.63
C THR A 112 -25.66 6.10 44.23
N ALA A 113 -25.97 5.84 45.50
CA ALA A 113 -25.52 4.64 46.20
C ALA A 113 -26.06 3.36 45.53
N PRO A 114 -25.25 2.31 45.41
CA PRO A 114 -25.63 1.07 44.74
C PRO A 114 -26.81 0.39 45.47
N VAL A 115 -27.83 -0.05 44.71
CA VAL A 115 -29.01 -0.73 45.26
C VAL A 115 -28.68 -2.22 45.49
N PRO A 116 -28.70 -2.74 46.73
CA PRO A 116 -28.30 -4.11 46.99
C PRO A 116 -29.18 -5.13 46.24
N GLY A 117 -28.56 -5.99 45.44
CA GLY A 117 -29.21 -7.12 44.78
C GLY A 117 -29.88 -6.83 43.43
N ASN A 118 -29.90 -5.57 42.96
CA ASN A 118 -30.39 -5.20 41.63
C ASN A 118 -29.65 -3.96 41.09
N ASP A 119 -28.34 -3.90 41.33
CA ASP A 119 -27.52 -2.80 40.86
C ASP A 119 -27.03 -3.08 39.42
N PRO A 120 -27.51 -2.35 38.40
CA PRO A 120 -26.99 -2.46 37.05
C PRO A 120 -25.49 -2.10 36.94
N ASN A 121 -24.92 -1.36 37.90
CA ASN A 121 -23.49 -1.02 37.94
C ASN A 121 -22.60 -2.19 38.45
N LEU A 122 -23.21 -3.26 38.99
CA LEU A 122 -22.52 -4.50 39.37
C LEU A 122 -22.61 -5.59 38.29
N GLN A 123 -23.24 -5.32 37.14
CA GLN A 123 -23.10 -6.21 35.98
C GLN A 123 -21.64 -6.16 35.53
N GLU A 124 -21.00 -7.32 35.35
CA GLU A 124 -19.69 -7.41 34.70
C GLU A 124 -19.79 -6.73 33.33
N ILE A 125 -19.34 -5.48 33.26
CA ILE A 125 -19.19 -4.79 31.99
C ILE A 125 -18.09 -5.55 31.27
N PRO A 126 -18.38 -6.23 30.14
CA PRO A 126 -17.33 -6.89 29.39
C PRO A 126 -16.29 -5.83 29.05
N TYR A 127 -15.02 -6.13 29.32
CA TYR A 127 -13.94 -5.22 28.97
C TYR A 127 -14.13 -4.80 27.50
N PRO A 128 -14.03 -3.49 27.20
CA PRO A 128 -14.04 -3.05 25.82
C PRO A 128 -12.98 -3.87 25.08
N ASP A 129 -13.37 -4.45 23.95
CA ASP A 129 -12.39 -5.13 23.12
C ASP A 129 -11.51 -4.07 22.47
N PHE A 130 -10.45 -3.66 23.19
CA PHE A 130 -9.46 -2.70 22.71
C PHE A 130 -8.57 -3.26 21.59
N PHE A 131 -8.61 -4.58 21.37
CA PHE A 131 -7.72 -5.29 20.46
C PHE A 131 -8.45 -5.84 19.22
N GLY A 132 -9.76 -6.07 19.31
CA GLY A 132 -10.61 -6.39 18.18
C GLY A 132 -11.07 -5.12 17.47
N ARG A 133 -10.86 -5.04 16.15
CA ARG A 133 -11.62 -4.09 15.33
C ARG A 133 -13.07 -4.54 15.35
N GLY A 134 -13.90 -3.89 16.15
CA GLY A 134 -15.36 -4.01 16.08
C GLY A 134 -15.88 -3.58 14.69
N PRO A 135 -17.19 -3.64 14.41
CA PRO A 135 -17.73 -3.00 13.21
C PRO A 135 -17.53 -1.46 13.32
N PRO A 136 -17.28 -0.76 12.20
CA PRO A 136 -17.13 0.69 12.23
C PRO A 136 -18.44 1.34 12.69
N ALA A 137 -18.36 2.25 13.66
CA ALA A 137 -19.53 2.91 14.22
C ALA A 137 -20.08 4.02 13.31
N THR A 138 -19.25 4.56 12.41
CA THR A 138 -19.63 5.65 11.48
C THR A 138 -19.10 5.41 10.07
N LEU A 139 -19.73 6.02 9.06
CA LEU A 139 -19.20 6.00 7.68
C LEU A 139 -17.78 6.55 7.61
N ARG A 140 -17.50 7.63 8.34
CA ARG A 140 -16.17 8.23 8.42
C ARG A 140 -15.14 7.24 8.96
N GLU A 141 -15.48 6.50 10.01
CA GLU A 141 -14.62 5.47 10.58
C GLU A 141 -14.38 4.32 9.59
N HIS A 142 -15.44 3.84 8.92
CA HIS A 142 -15.35 2.81 7.88
C HIS A 142 -14.36 3.21 6.77
N PHE A 143 -14.48 4.41 6.20
CA PHE A 143 -13.56 4.87 5.16
C PHE A 143 -12.15 5.13 5.70
N SER A 144 -12.02 5.57 6.95
CA SER A 144 -10.71 5.73 7.60
C SER A 144 -9.99 4.40 7.74
N TRP A 145 -10.69 3.33 8.13
CA TRP A 145 -10.13 1.98 8.21
C TRP A 145 -9.74 1.45 6.83
N ARG A 146 -10.58 1.63 5.80
CA ARG A 146 -10.22 1.21 4.44
C ARG A 146 -8.97 1.91 3.93
N VAL A 147 -8.81 3.21 4.22
CA VAL A 147 -7.59 3.95 3.86
C VAL A 147 -6.39 3.43 4.65
N GLN A 148 -6.55 3.14 5.94
CA GLN A 148 -5.48 2.56 6.75
C GLN A 148 -5.04 1.19 6.20
N ASP A 149 -5.99 0.29 5.93
CA ASP A 149 -5.71 -1.05 5.41
C ASP A 149 -5.00 -0.99 4.05
N LEU A 150 -5.42 -0.06 3.19
CA LEU A 150 -4.76 0.18 1.90
C LEU A 150 -3.30 0.61 2.08
N VAL A 151 -3.02 1.50 3.05
CA VAL A 151 -1.66 1.97 3.32
C VAL A 151 -0.81 0.84 3.92
N GLU A 152 -1.35 0.07 4.86
CA GLU A 152 -0.67 -1.09 5.43
C GLU A 152 -0.33 -2.12 4.35
N GLN A 153 -1.28 -2.40 3.45
CA GLN A 153 -1.05 -3.27 2.30
C GLN A 153 0.02 -2.70 1.36
N ALA A 154 0.01 -1.39 1.09
CA ALA A 154 1.01 -0.75 0.24
C ALA A 154 2.43 -0.90 0.81
N VAL A 155 2.60 -0.62 2.11
CA VAL A 155 3.88 -0.80 2.80
C VAL A 155 4.34 -2.25 2.73
N HIS A 156 3.44 -3.19 3.06
CA HIS A 156 3.76 -4.61 3.02
C HIS A 156 4.21 -5.07 1.62
N GLN A 157 3.53 -4.64 0.56
CA GLN A 157 3.87 -5.02 -0.82
C GLN A 157 5.23 -4.45 -1.27
N VAL A 158 5.49 -3.18 -0.97
CA VAL A 158 6.77 -2.52 -1.31
C VAL A 158 7.94 -3.18 -0.57
N GLU A 159 7.76 -3.49 0.72
CA GLU A 159 8.78 -4.16 1.52
C GLU A 159 9.01 -5.61 1.09
N ALA A 160 7.94 -6.37 0.87
CA ALA A 160 8.04 -7.76 0.44
C ALA A 160 8.75 -7.87 -0.91
N TYR A 161 8.40 -7.01 -1.87
CA TYR A 161 9.07 -6.96 -3.16
C TYR A 161 10.53 -6.50 -3.04
N GLY A 162 10.81 -5.51 -2.18
CA GLY A 162 12.17 -5.07 -1.88
C GLY A 162 13.06 -6.20 -1.36
N LYS A 163 12.59 -6.93 -0.34
CA LYS A 163 13.29 -8.09 0.23
C LYS A 163 13.53 -9.20 -0.80
N HIS A 164 12.55 -9.46 -1.65
CA HIS A 164 12.71 -10.44 -2.73
C HIS A 164 13.82 -10.02 -3.72
N MET A 165 13.86 -8.74 -4.09
CA MET A 165 14.88 -8.22 -4.99
C MET A 165 16.28 -8.17 -4.37
N GLU A 166 16.39 -7.83 -3.08
CA GLU A 166 17.66 -7.92 -2.33
C GLU A 166 18.21 -9.35 -2.35
N SER A 167 17.36 -10.37 -2.14
CA SER A 167 17.78 -11.77 -2.24
C SER A 167 18.33 -12.14 -3.62
N ILE A 168 17.73 -11.63 -4.70
CA ILE A 168 18.23 -11.85 -6.06
C ILE A 168 19.57 -11.15 -6.26
N GLN A 169 19.72 -9.92 -5.76
CA GLN A 169 20.97 -9.18 -5.85
C GLN A 169 22.12 -9.88 -5.12
N ASP A 170 21.87 -10.43 -3.94
CA ASP A 170 22.86 -11.21 -3.19
C ASP A 170 23.37 -12.41 -4.00
N GLU A 171 22.50 -13.09 -4.75
CA GLU A 171 22.90 -14.20 -5.62
C GLU A 171 23.83 -13.73 -6.75
N TYR A 172 23.51 -12.62 -7.41
CA TYR A 172 24.36 -12.04 -8.44
C TYR A 172 25.68 -11.51 -7.88
N GLN A 173 25.68 -10.96 -6.67
CA GLN A 173 26.89 -10.49 -6.02
C GLN A 173 27.84 -11.64 -5.67
N ARG A 174 27.30 -12.79 -5.20
CA ARG A 174 28.10 -14.01 -5.01
C ARG A 174 28.66 -14.53 -6.33
N ALA A 175 27.86 -14.53 -7.39
CA ALA A 175 28.31 -14.93 -8.72
C ALA A 175 29.43 -14.02 -9.25
N LEU A 176 29.33 -12.70 -9.01
CA LEU A 176 30.35 -11.72 -9.38
C LEU A 176 31.68 -12.00 -8.67
N GLN A 177 31.65 -12.24 -7.35
CA GLN A 177 32.84 -12.53 -6.56
C GLN A 177 33.51 -13.84 -7.02
N ALA A 178 32.73 -14.88 -7.32
CA ALA A 178 33.24 -16.15 -7.82
C ALA A 178 33.94 -15.97 -9.19
N GLU A 179 33.37 -15.17 -10.09
CA GLU A 179 33.94 -14.89 -11.41
C GLU A 179 35.25 -14.08 -11.31
N ILE A 180 35.30 -13.07 -10.45
CA ILE A 180 36.51 -12.26 -10.22
C ILE A 180 37.64 -13.15 -9.68
N ARG A 181 37.33 -13.99 -8.68
CA ARG A 181 38.30 -14.92 -8.10
C ARG A 181 38.83 -15.92 -9.13
N GLY A 182 37.94 -16.52 -9.91
CA GLY A 182 38.32 -17.47 -10.96
C GLY A 182 39.17 -16.86 -12.07
N ARG A 183 39.08 -15.54 -12.30
CA ARG A 183 39.98 -14.83 -13.23
C ARG A 183 41.34 -14.55 -12.62
N THR A 184 41.39 -14.09 -11.37
CA THR A 184 42.67 -13.85 -10.68
C THR A 184 43.52 -15.12 -10.55
N GLU A 185 42.87 -16.27 -10.33
CA GLU A 185 43.56 -17.57 -10.26
C GLU A 185 44.15 -17.95 -11.65
N LYS A 186 43.39 -17.80 -12.74
CA LYS A 186 43.86 -18.05 -14.11
C LYS A 186 44.97 -17.10 -14.58
N GLU A 187 44.95 -15.86 -14.12
CA GLU A 187 46.00 -14.86 -14.42
C GLU A 187 47.29 -15.12 -13.61
N SER A 188 47.22 -15.86 -12.50
CA SER A 188 48.39 -16.24 -11.70
C SER A 188 49.09 -17.53 -12.14
N GLU A 189 48.41 -18.35 -12.96
CA GLU A 189 48.92 -19.65 -13.46
C GLU A 189 49.53 -19.56 -14.88
N GLY A 190 49.41 -18.42 -15.57
CA GLY A 190 49.96 -18.17 -16.90
C GLY A 190 51.14 -17.21 -16.89
#